data_AF-A0AA39T495-F1
#
_entry.id   AF-A0AA39T495-F1
#
_cell.length_a   1.000
_cell.length_b   1.000
_cell.length_c   1.000
_cell.angle_alpha   90.00
_cell.angle_beta   90.00
_cell.angle_gamma   90.00
#
_symmetry.space_group_name_H-M   'P 1'
#
loop_
_entity.id
_entity.type
_entity.pdbx_description
1 polymer ?
#
loop_
_entity_poly.entity_id
_entity_poly.type
_entity_poly.pdbx_seq_one_letter_code
_entity_poly.pdbx_strand_id
1 'polypeptide(L)'
;MGDGWHLDFKHTHFDLYSPPDFYTRVGIAGVRADRVMKRTKAIEDNWTPVWGEEFTFPLTVPELALLRIEVHEYDMSEKDDFAGQTCLPVSELRPGIHAVPLSDKKGEKLNSARLLMRFDFV
;
A
#
# COMPACT_ATOMS: atom_id res chain seq x y z
N MET A 1 8.90 2.27 1.04
CA MET A 1 8.79 3.74 1.15
C MET A 1 7.61 4.18 0.31
N GLY A 2 6.89 5.21 0.71
CA GLY A 2 5.89 5.87 -0.13
C GLY A 2 6.25 7.33 -0.39
N ASP A 3 5.78 7.88 -1.52
CA ASP A 3 5.93 9.29 -1.88
C ASP A 3 4.84 9.69 -2.90
N GLY A 4 4.64 11.00 -3.09
CA GLY A 4 3.80 11.59 -4.14
C GLY A 4 2.41 12.05 -3.69
N TRP A 5 1.95 11.69 -2.49
CA TRP A 5 0.64 12.14 -1.99
C TRP A 5 0.52 13.65 -1.87
N HIS A 6 1.59 14.34 -1.49
CA HIS A 6 1.62 15.81 -1.38
C HIS A 6 1.44 16.54 -2.73
N LEU A 7 1.58 15.81 -3.86
CA LEU A 7 1.34 16.33 -5.21
C LEU A 7 -0.07 16.01 -5.71
N ASP A 8 -0.65 14.90 -5.25
CA ASP A 8 -1.98 14.44 -5.69
C ASP A 8 -3.12 14.94 -4.80
N PHE A 9 -2.83 15.25 -3.54
CA PHE A 9 -3.80 15.67 -2.54
C PHE A 9 -3.46 17.04 -1.96
N LYS A 10 -4.49 17.77 -1.52
CA LYS A 10 -4.29 19.02 -0.75
C LYS A 10 -3.63 18.69 0.58
N HIS A 11 -2.84 19.63 1.11
CA HIS A 11 -2.20 19.47 2.42
C HIS A 11 -3.17 19.16 3.57
N THR A 12 -4.43 19.60 3.45
CA THR A 12 -5.48 19.38 4.46
C THR A 12 -6.37 18.17 4.17
N HIS A 13 -5.96 17.28 3.27
CA HIS A 13 -6.83 16.20 2.78
C HIS A 13 -7.01 15.09 3.79
N PHE A 14 -5.91 14.68 4.43
CA PHE A 14 -5.89 13.62 5.43
C PHE A 14 -6.02 14.24 6.82
N ASP A 15 -5.07 15.10 7.17
CA ASP A 15 -5.10 15.85 8.43
C ASP A 15 -5.27 17.34 8.20
N LEU A 16 -6.02 18.00 9.08
CA LEU A 16 -6.29 19.43 8.94
C LEU A 16 -5.09 20.30 9.38
N TYR A 17 -4.30 19.81 10.33
CA TYR A 17 -3.25 20.62 11.01
C TYR A 17 -1.87 19.96 11.06
N SER A 18 -1.76 18.69 10.69
CA SER A 18 -0.52 17.90 10.64
C SER A 18 -0.32 17.26 9.26
N PRO A 19 0.87 16.74 8.95
CA PRO A 19 1.03 15.74 7.90
C PRO A 19 0.34 14.42 8.29
N PRO A 20 0.11 13.51 7.32
CA PRO A 20 -0.62 12.27 7.54
C PRO A 20 0.16 11.19 8.29
N ASP A 21 -0.59 10.34 9.00
CA ASP A 21 -0.11 9.16 9.72
C ASP A 21 -0.27 7.87 8.89
N PHE A 22 0.57 7.69 7.87
CA PHE A 22 0.38 6.59 6.92
C PHE A 22 0.83 5.22 7.42
N TYR A 23 -0.02 4.21 7.18
CA TYR A 23 0.34 2.79 7.23
C TYR A 23 -0.12 2.06 5.97
N THR A 24 0.53 0.93 5.68
CA THR A 24 0.21 0.10 4.52
C THR A 24 -0.32 -1.25 4.96
N ARG A 25 -1.41 -1.70 4.35
CA ARG A 25 -1.88 -3.09 4.40
C ARG A 25 -1.35 -3.80 3.16
N VAL A 26 -0.66 -4.92 3.35
CA VAL A 26 -0.15 -5.78 2.27
C VAL A 26 -0.69 -7.20 2.44
N GLY A 27 -1.19 -7.81 1.39
CA GLY A 27 -1.76 -9.15 1.47
C GLY A 27 -2.03 -9.81 0.14
N ILE A 28 -2.59 -11.00 0.20
CA ILE A 28 -2.93 -11.82 -0.96
C ILE A 28 -4.46 -11.92 -1.06
N ALA A 29 -4.99 -11.62 -2.24
CA ALA A 29 -6.32 -12.05 -2.67
C ALA A 29 -6.16 -13.26 -3.59
N GLY A 30 -7.14 -14.17 -3.59
CA GLY A 30 -7.06 -15.42 -4.36
C GLY A 30 -7.87 -16.52 -3.71
N VAL A 31 -7.38 -17.76 -3.81
CA VAL A 31 -8.00 -18.91 -3.15
C VAL A 31 -8.07 -18.73 -1.63
N ARG A 32 -9.05 -19.36 -1.00
CA ARG A 32 -9.31 -19.20 0.44
C ARG A 32 -8.10 -19.55 1.31
N ALA A 33 -7.28 -20.51 0.89
CA ALA A 33 -6.09 -20.96 1.63
C ALA A 33 -4.98 -19.89 1.66
N ASP A 34 -4.87 -19.07 0.61
CA ASP A 34 -3.80 -18.09 0.45
C ASP A 34 -4.21 -16.70 0.93
N ARG A 35 -5.51 -16.47 1.13
CA ARG A 35 -6.05 -15.15 1.44
C ARG A 35 -5.65 -14.68 2.84
N VAL A 36 -4.78 -13.68 2.90
CA VAL A 36 -4.29 -13.07 4.15
C VAL A 36 -4.02 -11.58 3.94
N MET A 37 -4.19 -10.77 4.98
CA MET A 37 -3.83 -9.35 4.99
C MET A 37 -2.98 -9.04 6.22
N LYS A 38 -1.82 -8.43 6.03
CA LYS A 38 -0.93 -7.93 7.08
C LYS A 38 -0.87 -6.40 6.99
N ARG A 39 -0.42 -5.73 8.05
CA ARG A 39 -0.22 -4.27 8.05
C ARG A 39 1.14 -3.91 8.59
N THR A 40 1.70 -2.82 8.09
CA THR A 40 2.84 -2.13 8.69
C THR A 40 2.39 -1.39 9.95
N LYS A 41 3.36 -0.89 10.72
CA LYS A 41 3.15 0.21 11.66
C LYS A 41 2.76 1.48 10.90
N ALA A 42 2.05 2.38 11.58
CA ALA A 42 1.88 3.74 11.12
C ALA A 42 3.20 4.51 11.31
N ILE A 43 3.49 5.40 10.36
CA ILE A 43 4.55 6.40 10.47
C ILE A 43 3.83 7.73 10.60
N GLU A 44 3.96 8.34 11.77
CA GLU A 44 3.25 9.56 12.14
C GLU A 44 3.88 10.80 11.46
N ASP A 45 3.06 11.81 11.18
CA ASP A 45 3.43 13.15 10.72
C ASP A 45 4.38 13.15 9.49
N ASN A 46 4.14 12.29 8.48
CA ASN A 46 5.07 12.19 7.35
C ASN A 46 4.41 11.86 6.00
N TRP A 47 4.52 12.79 5.04
CA TRP A 47 4.11 12.62 3.63
C TRP A 47 4.92 11.59 2.84
N THR A 48 6.10 11.21 3.34
CA THR A 48 7.06 10.31 2.68
C THR A 48 7.49 9.16 3.60
N PRO A 49 6.54 8.30 4.03
CA PRO A 49 6.80 7.28 5.03
C PRO A 49 7.79 6.20 4.53
N VAL A 50 8.70 5.80 5.40
CA VAL A 50 9.63 4.68 5.17
C VAL A 50 9.36 3.60 6.23
N TRP A 51 8.53 2.62 5.88
CA TRP A 51 8.16 1.53 6.81
C TRP A 51 9.30 0.53 7.05
N GLY A 52 10.04 0.14 6.01
CA GLY A 52 11.14 -0.82 6.14
C GLY A 52 10.72 -2.24 6.59
N GLU A 53 9.44 -2.57 6.51
CA GLU A 53 8.89 -3.88 6.92
C GLU A 53 8.83 -4.87 5.75
N GLU A 54 9.07 -6.14 6.06
CA GLU A 54 9.05 -7.25 5.11
C GLU A 54 7.94 -8.24 5.46
N PHE A 55 7.26 -8.77 4.43
CA PHE A 55 6.18 -9.73 4.60
C PHE A 55 6.38 -10.94 3.68
N THR A 56 6.31 -12.13 4.26
CA THR A 56 6.30 -13.39 3.51
C THR A 56 4.89 -13.97 3.43
N PHE A 57 4.53 -14.45 2.24
CA PHE A 57 3.23 -15.04 1.93
C PHE A 57 3.43 -16.40 1.24
N PRO A 58 3.31 -17.53 1.95
CA PRO A 58 3.26 -18.84 1.32
C PRO A 58 2.02 -18.95 0.45
N LEU A 59 2.17 -19.41 -0.80
CA LEU A 59 1.08 -19.53 -1.77
C LEU A 59 0.89 -21.00 -2.17
N THR A 60 -0.35 -21.47 -2.08
CA THR A 60 -0.75 -22.81 -2.52
C THR A 60 -1.13 -22.82 -4.00
N VAL A 61 -1.71 -21.73 -4.52
CA VAL A 61 -2.14 -21.60 -5.92
C VAL A 61 -1.71 -20.22 -6.46
N PRO A 62 -0.40 -20.00 -6.72
CA PRO A 62 0.14 -18.69 -7.13
C PRO A 62 -0.50 -18.10 -8.39
N GLU A 63 -0.98 -18.93 -9.31
CA GLU A 63 -1.62 -18.53 -10.56
C GLU A 63 -2.96 -17.83 -10.37
N LEU A 64 -3.59 -17.98 -9.19
CA LEU A 64 -4.82 -17.28 -8.81
C LEU A 64 -4.57 -16.19 -7.74
N ALA A 65 -3.32 -15.94 -7.39
CA ALA A 65 -2.95 -14.99 -6.35
C ALA A 65 -2.73 -13.57 -6.92
N LEU A 66 -3.34 -12.60 -6.25
CA LEU A 66 -3.14 -11.17 -6.48
C LEU A 66 -2.51 -10.56 -5.22
N LEU A 67 -1.38 -9.88 -5.37
CA LEU A 67 -0.80 -9.04 -4.34
C LEU A 67 -1.64 -7.76 -4.23
N ARG A 68 -2.37 -7.61 -3.12
CA ARG A 68 -3.17 -6.43 -2.80
C ARG A 68 -2.41 -5.57 -1.81
N ILE A 69 -2.29 -4.28 -2.13
CA ILE A 69 -1.69 -3.29 -1.26
C ILE A 69 -2.66 -2.12 -1.11
N GLU A 70 -2.83 -1.63 0.11
CA GLU A 70 -3.63 -0.45 0.43
C GLU A 70 -2.87 0.44 1.38
N VAL A 71 -2.91 1.74 1.16
CA VAL A 71 -2.36 2.73 2.07
C VAL A 71 -3.53 3.47 2.72
N HIS A 72 -3.43 3.63 4.03
CA HIS A 72 -4.42 4.31 4.84
C HIS A 72 -3.69 5.32 5.72
N GLU A 73 -4.36 6.41 6.03
CA GLU A 73 -4.01 7.32 7.10
C GLU A 73 -4.75 6.89 8.37
N TYR A 74 -4.06 6.94 9.51
CA TYR A 74 -4.58 6.48 10.78
C TYR A 74 -5.19 7.63 11.59
N ASP A 75 -6.52 7.71 11.62
CA ASP A 75 -7.24 8.63 12.49
C ASP A 75 -7.68 7.91 13.79
N MET A 76 -7.24 8.41 14.94
CA MET A 76 -7.63 7.87 16.25
C MET A 76 -9.11 8.04 16.60
N SER A 77 -9.78 9.00 15.98
CA SER A 77 -11.12 9.47 16.33
C SER A 77 -12.21 9.09 15.32
N GLU A 78 -11.82 8.85 14.07
CA GLU A 78 -12.73 8.44 13.00
C GLU A 78 -12.29 7.13 12.36
N LYS A 79 -12.81 6.86 11.15
CA LYS A 79 -12.39 5.73 10.34
C LYS A 79 -11.21 6.17 9.49
N ASP A 80 -10.13 5.40 9.56
CA ASP A 80 -8.93 5.56 8.74
C ASP A 80 -9.23 5.97 7.29
N ASP A 81 -8.60 7.06 6.86
CA ASP A 81 -8.77 7.58 5.53
C ASP A 81 -7.94 6.80 4.51
N PHE A 82 -8.53 6.57 3.35
CA PHE A 82 -7.86 5.80 2.30
C PHE A 82 -6.95 6.70 1.48
N ALA A 83 -5.67 6.33 1.42
CA ALA A 83 -4.64 7.09 0.72
C ALA A 83 -4.24 6.46 -0.63
N GLY A 84 -4.68 5.25 -0.94
CA GLY A 84 -4.46 4.63 -2.24
C GLY A 84 -4.46 3.11 -2.20
N GLN A 85 -4.56 2.48 -3.36
CA GLN A 85 -4.44 1.02 -3.50
C GLN A 85 -3.70 0.63 -4.77
N THR A 86 -3.28 -0.63 -4.81
CA THR A 86 -2.90 -1.32 -6.04
C THR A 86 -3.14 -2.81 -5.87
N CYS A 87 -3.34 -3.51 -6.98
CA CYS A 87 -3.59 -4.94 -7.00
C CYS A 87 -2.87 -5.54 -8.20
N LEU A 88 -1.89 -6.41 -7.95
CA LEU A 88 -0.97 -6.91 -8.96
C LEU A 88 -1.04 -8.44 -9.03
N PRO A 89 -1.20 -9.07 -10.21
CA PRO A 89 -1.08 -10.51 -10.34
C PRO A 89 0.31 -10.97 -9.89
N VAL A 90 0.38 -11.96 -8.99
CA VAL A 90 1.67 -12.47 -8.49
C VAL A 90 2.53 -13.03 -9.63
N SER A 91 1.89 -13.63 -10.64
CA SER A 91 2.52 -14.14 -11.85
C SER A 91 3.22 -13.07 -12.71
N GLU A 92 2.85 -11.80 -12.56
CA GLU A 92 3.42 -10.68 -13.32
C GLU A 92 4.50 -9.91 -12.55
N LEU A 93 4.69 -10.21 -11.26
CA LEU A 93 5.70 -9.55 -10.45
C LEU A 93 7.10 -10.01 -10.86
N ARG A 94 8.04 -9.08 -10.81
CA ARG A 94 9.47 -9.32 -11.12
C ARG A 94 10.31 -9.08 -9.88
N PRO A 95 11.38 -9.85 -9.64
CA PRO A 95 12.22 -9.65 -8.47
C PRO A 95 12.92 -8.28 -8.51
N GLY A 96 13.37 -7.82 -7.34
CA GLY A 96 14.08 -6.54 -7.18
C GLY A 96 13.18 -5.39 -6.75
N ILE A 97 13.68 -4.16 -6.88
CA ILE A 97 13.04 -2.95 -6.38
C ILE A 97 12.23 -2.28 -7.49
N HIS A 98 10.96 -2.00 -7.23
CA HIS A 98 10.04 -1.38 -8.17
C HIS A 98 9.29 -0.21 -7.54
N ALA A 99 9.02 0.82 -8.34
CA ALA A 99 8.09 1.89 -7.99
C ALA A 99 6.68 1.49 -8.44
N VAL A 100 5.81 1.21 -7.49
CA VAL A 100 4.45 0.72 -7.72
C VAL A 100 3.47 1.89 -7.63
N PRO A 101 2.79 2.26 -8.72
CA PRO A 101 1.80 3.33 -8.69
C PRO A 101 0.55 2.93 -7.92
N LEU A 102 -0.08 3.92 -7.29
CA LEU A 102 -1.34 3.77 -6.58
C LEU A 102 -2.52 4.33 -7.39
N SER A 103 -3.70 3.82 -7.08
CA SER A 103 -5.00 4.29 -7.56
C SER A 103 -5.89 4.70 -6.39
N ASP A 104 -6.89 5.54 -6.67
CA ASP A 104 -7.88 5.99 -5.69
C ASP A 104 -8.94 4.90 -5.36
N LYS A 105 -9.94 5.26 -4.55
CA LYS A 105 -11.05 4.37 -4.17
C LYS A 105 -11.87 3.87 -5.37
N LYS A 106 -11.92 4.63 -6.47
CA LYS A 106 -12.65 4.30 -7.69
C LYS A 106 -11.83 3.46 -8.65
N GLY A 107 -10.52 3.31 -8.39
CA GLY A 107 -9.58 2.62 -9.26
C GLY A 107 -8.86 3.54 -10.25
N GLU A 108 -9.11 4.85 -10.18
CA GLU A 108 -8.44 5.83 -11.04
C GLU A 108 -7.00 6.04 -10.58
N LYS A 109 -6.06 6.05 -11.52
CA LYS A 109 -4.64 6.13 -11.22
C LYS A 109 -4.30 7.50 -10.62
N LEU A 110 -3.59 7.51 -9.49
CA LEU A 110 -2.99 8.71 -8.93
C LEU A 110 -1.78 9.14 -9.77
N ASN A 111 -1.58 10.44 -9.97
CA ASN A 111 -0.56 10.92 -10.90
C ASN A 111 0.86 10.70 -10.35
N SER A 112 1.02 10.84 -9.03
CA SER A 112 2.32 10.96 -8.38
C SER A 112 2.54 9.87 -7.33
N ALA A 113 1.50 9.48 -6.59
CA ALA A 113 1.57 8.58 -5.44
C ALA A 113 2.06 7.17 -5.83
N ARG A 114 3.18 6.75 -5.21
CA ARG A 114 3.87 5.49 -5.49
C ARG A 114 4.45 4.88 -4.23
N LEU A 115 4.58 3.55 -4.24
CA LEU A 115 5.32 2.79 -3.24
C LEU A 115 6.59 2.22 -3.86
N LEU A 116 7.73 2.47 -3.22
CA LEU A 116 8.97 1.75 -3.50
C LEU A 116 8.97 0.44 -2.70
N MET A 117 8.92 -0.69 -3.42
CA MET A 117 8.81 -2.04 -2.85
C MET A 117 9.88 -2.95 -3.44
N ARG A 118 10.40 -3.89 -2.65
CA ARG A 118 11.25 -4.99 -3.12
C ARG A 118 10.41 -6.26 -3.18
N PHE A 119 10.53 -7.01 -4.27
CA PHE A 119 9.93 -8.33 -4.42
C PHE A 119 11.02 -9.38 -4.50
N ASP A 120 10.89 -10.43 -3.71
CA ASP A 120 11.78 -11.58 -3.67
C ASP A 120 10.91 -12.85 -3.74
N PHE A 121 11.32 -13.83 -4.56
CA PHE A 121 10.62 -15.11 -4.74
C PHE A 121 11.56 -16.23 -4.30
N VAL A 122 11.08 -17.10 -3.41
CA VAL A 122 11.84 -18.20 -2.80
C VAL A 122 11.19 -19.52 -3.16
#